data_AF-A0A0S9PB22-F1
#
_entry.id   AF-A0A0S9PB22-F1
#
_cell.length_a   1.000
_cell.length_b   1.000
_cell.length_c   1.000
_cell.angle_alpha   90.00
_cell.angle_beta   90.00
_cell.angle_gamma   90.00
#
_symmetry.space_group_name_H-M   'P 1'
#
loop_
_entity.id
_entity.type
_entity.pdbx_description
1 polymer ?
#
loop_
_entity_poly.entity_id
_entity_poly.type
_entity_poly.pdbx_seq_one_letter_code
_entity_poly.pdbx_strand_id
1 'polypeptide(L)'
;MIGEAVAIDVRPAGFILRAGGAAIDVVISVAILIVLLLGIGALAENALIDEALTATFSVSALVLCFVVVPTTLEVVLKGRSVGKLAVGARIVRDDGGAISIRHSVIRGMVGVLEIYMTLGSIAIVTALLNGRSKRLGDLLAGTYSQHERVPVPVSHARGVPVMLQAWAEVVDVARLPDRLGHRVSQFLVQAPQMAPATRERLAVDLAAEVTPFVSPIPQVHPALFLSGVAAVRRDREYAALSLQKAALNRLDPILQSLPHAFPRR
;
A
#
# COMPACT_ATOMS: atom_id res chain seq x y z
N MET A 1 -14.75 24.73 -14.31
CA MET A 1 -13.63 24.21 -13.50
C MET A 1 -14.18 23.68 -12.19
N ILE A 2 -14.41 22.37 -12.12
CA ILE A 2 -14.50 21.66 -10.85
C ILE A 2 -13.52 20.50 -11.05
N GLY A 3 -12.38 20.58 -10.38
CA GLY A 3 -11.48 19.46 -10.28
C GLY A 3 -12.17 18.43 -9.42
N GLU A 4 -12.84 17.48 -10.06
CA GLU A 4 -13.08 16.19 -9.43
C GLU A 4 -11.70 15.58 -9.18
N ALA A 5 -11.15 15.89 -8.01
CA ALA A 5 -10.23 15.02 -7.34
C ALA A 5 -10.99 13.70 -7.18
N VAL A 6 -10.88 12.83 -8.20
CA VAL A 6 -11.23 11.42 -8.09
C VAL A 6 -10.43 10.95 -6.90
N ALA A 7 -11.10 10.89 -5.76
CA ALA A 7 -10.55 10.34 -4.54
C ALA A 7 -10.18 8.92 -4.92
N ILE A 8 -8.91 8.71 -5.24
CA ILE A 8 -8.37 7.37 -5.36
C ILE A 8 -8.69 6.77 -4.00
N ASP A 9 -9.58 5.79 -3.99
CA ASP A 9 -10.05 5.15 -2.76
C ASP A 9 -8.89 4.30 -2.26
N VAL A 10 -7.97 4.99 -1.60
CA VAL A 10 -6.75 4.41 -1.09
C VAL A 10 -7.18 3.49 0.04
N ARG A 11 -6.97 2.19 -0.15
CA ARG A 11 -7.26 1.21 0.88
C ARG A 11 -6.46 1.54 2.15
N PRO A 12 -7.14 1.76 3.29
CA PRO A 12 -6.45 1.88 4.57
C PRO A 12 -5.64 0.61 4.81
N ALA A 13 -4.45 0.77 5.41
CA ALA A 13 -3.61 -0.37 5.75
C ALA A 13 -4.38 -1.29 6.70
N GLY A 14 -4.43 -2.58 6.37
CA GLY A 14 -5.10 -3.57 7.20
C GLY A 14 -4.54 -3.57 8.62
N PHE A 15 -5.42 -3.76 9.61
CA PHE A 15 -5.09 -3.76 11.02
C PHE A 15 -3.87 -4.62 11.37
N ILE A 16 -3.75 -5.82 10.79
CA ILE A 16 -2.64 -6.75 11.05
C ILE A 16 -1.29 -6.17 10.59
N LEU A 17 -1.21 -5.61 9.38
CA LEU A 17 0.02 -5.01 8.86
C LEU A 17 0.42 -3.80 9.70
N ARG A 18 -0.56 -3.01 10.13
CA ARG A 18 -0.33 -1.88 11.04
C ARG A 18 0.21 -2.35 12.38
N ALA A 19 -0.39 -3.38 12.98
CA ALA A 19 0.08 -3.95 14.24
C ALA A 19 1.50 -4.52 14.11
N GLY A 20 1.82 -5.20 13.02
CA GLY A 20 3.17 -5.69 12.72
C GLY A 20 4.20 -4.55 12.60
N GLY A 21 3.86 -3.48 11.87
CA GLY A 21 4.72 -2.29 11.78
C GLY A 21 4.92 -1.62 13.14
N ALA A 22 3.87 -1.49 13.94
CA ALA A 22 3.96 -0.92 15.28
C ALA A 22 4.80 -1.80 16.23
N ALA A 23 4.69 -3.13 16.12
CA ALA A 23 5.50 -4.06 16.90
C ALA A 23 6.99 -3.91 16.60
N ILE A 24 7.37 -3.75 15.31
CA ILE A 24 8.76 -3.48 14.93
C ILE A 24 9.26 -2.17 15.55
N ASP A 25 8.47 -1.09 15.46
CA ASP A 25 8.83 0.20 16.05
C ASP A 25 9.00 0.09 17.58
N VAL A 26 8.10 -0.62 18.27
CA VAL A 26 8.19 -0.84 19.73
C VAL A 26 9.45 -1.63 20.09
N VAL A 27 9.75 -2.72 19.38
CA VAL A 27 10.95 -3.52 19.62
C VAL A 27 12.21 -2.67 19.45
N ILE A 28 12.28 -1.84 18.40
CA ILE A 28 13.41 -0.92 18.18
C ILE A 28 13.51 0.10 19.32
N SER A 29 12.41 0.76 19.68
CA SER A 29 12.40 1.75 20.77
C SER A 29 12.82 1.14 22.12
N VAL A 30 12.35 -0.07 22.43
CA VAL A 30 12.72 -0.80 23.66
C VAL A 30 14.18 -1.23 23.63
N ALA A 31 14.68 -1.73 22.50
CA ALA A 31 16.09 -2.09 22.37
C ALA A 31 17.02 -0.88 22.57
N ILE A 32 16.69 0.26 21.97
CA ILE A 32 17.44 1.51 22.15
C ILE A 32 17.38 1.94 23.62
N LEU A 33 16.21 1.87 24.26
CA LEU A 33 16.07 2.23 25.67
C LEU A 33 16.94 1.35 26.57
N ILE A 34 16.94 0.03 26.36
CA ILE A 34 17.77 -0.90 27.13
C ILE A 34 19.25 -0.53 26.99
N VAL A 35 19.73 -0.28 25.77
CA VAL A 35 21.14 0.12 25.53
C VAL A 35 21.47 1.41 26.26
N LEU A 36 20.59 2.41 26.22
CA LEU A 36 20.80 3.68 26.93
C LEU A 36 20.84 3.49 28.45
N LEU A 37 19.92 2.71 29.01
CA LEU A 37 19.87 2.45 30.45
C LEU A 37 21.08 1.67 30.93
N LEU A 38 21.56 0.68 30.16
CA LEU A 38 22.80 -0.04 30.46
C LEU A 38 24.01 0.89 30.42
N GLY A 39 24.09 1.79 29.44
CA GLY A 39 25.15 2.79 29.36
C GLY A 39 25.14 3.74 30.56
N ILE A 40 23.97 4.26 30.93
CA ILE A 40 23.80 5.11 32.11
C ILE A 40 24.19 4.35 33.39
N GLY A 41 23.74 3.10 33.54
CA GLY A 41 24.09 2.24 34.67
C GLY A 41 25.60 2.00 34.77
N ALA A 42 26.27 1.72 33.65
CA ALA A 42 27.71 1.55 33.62
C ALA A 42 28.45 2.84 34.04
N LEU A 43 27.99 4.02 33.60
CA LEU A 43 28.57 5.30 34.04
C LEU A 43 28.42 5.50 35.57
N ALA A 44 27.26 5.14 36.12
CA ALA A 44 27.00 5.22 37.55
C ALA A 44 27.87 4.23 38.36
N GLU A 45 28.02 2.98 37.90
CA GLU A 45 28.87 1.97 38.55
C GLU A 45 30.35 2.38 38.57
N ASN A 46 30.82 3.09 37.54
CA ASN A 46 32.18 3.64 37.47
C ASN A 46 32.34 4.98 38.22
N ALA A 47 31.33 5.40 39.00
CA ALA A 47 31.30 6.65 39.76
C ALA A 47 31.57 7.92 38.90
N LEU A 48 31.24 7.87 37.60
CA LEU A 48 31.40 8.99 36.67
C LEU A 48 30.25 9.99 36.76
N ILE A 49 29.11 9.57 37.29
CA ILE A 49 27.89 10.36 37.49
C ILE A 49 27.30 10.06 38.87
N ASP A 50 26.61 11.02 39.46
CA ASP A 50 25.91 10.86 40.74
C ASP A 50 24.47 10.32 40.55
N GLU A 51 23.79 10.08 41.66
CA GLU A 51 22.42 9.55 41.66
C GLU A 51 21.43 10.52 40.99
N ALA A 52 21.61 11.84 41.19
CA ALA A 52 20.76 12.86 40.60
C ALA A 52 20.86 12.90 39.06
N LEU A 53 22.08 12.82 38.53
CA LEU A 53 22.32 12.73 37.09
C LEU A 53 21.82 11.40 36.52
N THR A 54 21.99 10.30 37.24
CA THR A 54 21.49 8.98 36.84
C THR A 54 19.98 8.99 36.65
N ALA A 55 19.24 9.53 37.63
CA ALA A 55 17.79 9.68 37.54
C ALA A 55 17.38 10.59 36.37
N THR A 56 18.06 11.74 36.23
CA THR A 56 17.79 12.72 35.17
C THR A 56 17.98 12.11 33.77
N PHE A 57 19.10 11.41 33.54
CA PHE A 57 19.37 10.75 32.27
C PHE A 57 18.44 9.59 31.99
N SER A 58 18.05 8.82 33.01
CA SER A 58 17.09 7.72 32.85
C SER A 58 15.71 8.22 32.41
N VAL A 59 15.19 9.26 33.05
CA VAL A 59 13.91 9.89 32.65
C VAL A 59 14.03 10.51 31.26
N SER A 60 15.14 11.19 30.98
CA SER A 60 15.39 11.78 29.66
C SER A 60 15.45 10.72 28.55
N ALA A 61 16.06 9.57 28.81
CA ALA A 61 16.13 8.45 27.88
C ALA A 61 14.73 7.87 27.57
N LEU A 62 13.85 7.81 28.58
CA LEU A 62 12.47 7.37 28.40
C LEU A 62 11.69 8.31 27.45
N VAL A 63 11.77 9.62 27.71
CA VAL A 63 11.13 10.64 26.86
C VAL A 63 11.73 10.61 25.46
N LEU A 64 13.05 10.49 25.35
CA LEU A 64 13.74 10.43 24.08
C LEU A 64 13.24 9.23 23.24
N CYS A 65 13.20 8.03 23.81
CA CYS A 65 12.87 6.79 23.08
C CYS A 65 11.40 6.67 22.70
N PHE A 66 10.48 7.09 23.58
CA PHE A 66 9.04 6.87 23.35
C PHE A 66 8.33 8.06 22.73
N VAL A 67 8.91 9.26 22.81
CA VAL A 67 8.30 10.48 22.26
C VAL A 67 9.16 11.05 21.15
N VAL A 68 10.39 11.45 21.47
CA VAL A 68 11.18 12.33 20.59
C VAL A 68 11.62 11.57 19.34
N VAL A 69 12.22 10.39 19.50
CA VAL A 69 12.69 9.55 18.39
C VAL A 69 11.55 9.17 17.44
N PRO A 70 10.44 8.55 17.88
CA PRO A 70 9.37 8.15 16.97
C PRO A 70 8.72 9.36 16.29
N THR A 71 8.52 10.47 17.01
CA THR A 71 7.97 11.71 16.42
C THR A 71 8.90 12.30 15.37
N THR A 72 10.20 12.34 15.66
CA THR A 72 11.21 12.91 14.75
C THR A 72 11.36 12.06 13.50
N LEU A 73 11.48 10.74 13.65
CA LEU A 73 11.52 9.82 12.51
C LEU A 73 10.28 9.96 11.63
N GLU A 74 9.10 10.08 12.25
CA GLU A 74 7.86 10.24 11.52
C GLU A 74 7.79 11.55 10.73
N VAL A 75 8.31 12.65 11.27
CA VAL A 75 8.41 13.93 10.54
C VAL A 75 9.43 13.84 9.40
N VAL A 76 10.65 13.36 9.68
CA VAL A 76 11.75 13.29 8.70
C VAL A 76 11.39 12.35 7.55
N LEU A 77 10.76 11.21 7.85
CA LEU A 77 10.35 10.21 6.88
C LEU A 77 8.93 10.44 6.32
N LYS A 78 8.39 11.66 6.48
CA LYS A 78 7.13 12.11 5.84
C LYS A 78 5.92 11.21 6.12
N GLY A 79 5.75 10.79 7.38
CA GLY A 79 4.67 9.90 7.82
C GLY A 79 5.06 8.42 7.87
N ARG A 80 6.35 8.11 7.81
CA ARG A 80 6.85 6.74 7.92
C ARG A 80 7.74 6.59 9.17
N SER A 81 7.84 5.38 9.66
CA SER A 81 8.77 4.94 10.71
C SER A 81 9.46 3.69 10.19
N VAL A 82 10.44 3.15 10.92
CA VAL A 82 11.18 1.96 10.48
C VAL A 82 10.24 0.78 10.26
N GLY A 83 9.35 0.52 11.21
CA GLY A 83 8.34 -0.53 11.10
C GLY A 83 7.35 -0.28 9.97
N LYS A 84 6.88 0.96 9.78
CA LYS A 84 6.01 1.32 8.64
C LYS A 84 6.71 1.12 7.29
N LEU A 85 8.00 1.42 7.19
CA LEU A 85 8.79 1.15 5.98
C LEU A 85 8.89 -0.35 5.69
N ALA A 86 9.07 -1.17 6.75
CA ALA A 86 9.12 -2.62 6.61
C ALA A 86 7.80 -3.20 6.07
N VAL A 87 6.65 -2.74 6.60
CA VAL A 87 5.32 -3.22 6.19
C VAL A 87 4.72 -2.47 4.98
N GLY A 88 5.43 -1.48 4.43
CA GLY A 88 4.93 -0.69 3.29
C GLY A 88 3.73 0.20 3.63
N ALA A 89 3.68 0.74 4.84
CA ALA A 89 2.64 1.66 5.30
C ALA A 89 3.16 3.10 5.38
N ARG A 90 2.22 4.05 5.27
CA ARG A 90 2.49 5.48 5.44
C ARG A 90 1.31 6.14 6.14
N ILE A 91 1.57 7.09 7.02
CA ILE A 91 0.53 7.92 7.61
C ILE A 91 0.28 9.15 6.73
N VAL A 92 -0.99 9.40 6.47
CA VAL A 92 -1.47 10.55 5.71
C VAL A 92 -2.59 11.23 6.48
N ARG A 93 -2.85 12.50 6.15
CA ARG A 93 -3.98 13.24 6.70
C ARG A 93 -5.29 12.73 6.11
N ASP A 94 -6.39 12.99 6.79
CA ASP A 94 -7.73 12.61 6.31
C ASP A 94 -8.13 13.25 4.97
N ASP A 95 -7.53 14.39 4.62
CA ASP A 95 -7.66 15.04 3.31
C ASP A 95 -6.69 14.50 2.25
N GLY A 96 -5.94 13.43 2.55
CA GLY A 96 -4.93 12.84 1.66
C GLY A 96 -3.59 13.61 1.65
N GLY A 97 -3.48 14.71 2.38
CA GLY A 97 -2.26 15.51 2.46
C GLY A 97 -1.15 14.84 3.28
N ALA A 98 0.08 15.33 3.09
CA ALA A 98 1.21 14.95 3.93
C ALA A 98 1.00 15.40 5.38
N ILE A 99 1.50 14.62 6.34
CA ILE A 99 1.41 14.97 7.75
C ILE A 99 2.32 16.17 8.09
N SER A 100 1.98 16.89 9.15
CA SER A 100 2.77 17.98 9.71
C SER A 100 3.22 17.61 11.12
N ILE A 101 4.16 18.39 11.67
CA ILE A 101 4.76 18.13 12.99
C ILE A 101 3.70 17.97 14.07
N ARG A 102 2.66 18.80 14.08
CA ARG A 102 1.57 18.72 15.06
C ARG A 102 0.88 17.34 15.05
N HIS A 103 0.67 16.76 13.87
CA HIS A 103 0.01 15.46 13.74
C HIS A 103 0.91 14.35 14.31
N SER A 104 2.22 14.42 14.03
CA SER A 104 3.20 13.49 14.60
C SER A 104 3.30 13.60 16.11
N VAL A 105 3.32 14.82 16.66
CA VAL A 105 3.43 15.06 18.11
C VAL A 105 2.20 14.53 18.85
N ILE A 106 0.98 14.86 18.38
CA ILE A 106 -0.27 14.34 18.97
C ILE A 106 -0.24 12.81 19.00
N ARG A 107 0.18 12.19 17.89
CA ARG A 107 0.28 10.72 17.79
C ARG A 107 1.39 10.11 18.64
N GLY A 108 2.51 10.79 18.80
CA GLY A 108 3.60 10.38 19.69
C GLY A 108 3.14 10.40 21.15
N MET A 109 2.52 11.49 21.59
CA MET A 109 1.97 11.66 22.93
C MET A 109 0.90 10.62 23.26
N VAL A 110 -0.12 10.51 22.40
CA VAL A 110 -1.19 9.52 22.60
C VAL A 110 -0.65 8.10 22.49
N GLY A 111 0.38 7.89 21.67
CA GLY A 111 1.11 6.63 21.53
C GLY A 111 1.68 6.11 22.86
N VAL A 112 2.20 6.99 23.73
CA VAL A 112 2.67 6.61 25.07
C VAL A 112 1.56 5.91 25.86
N LEU A 113 0.36 6.47 25.84
CA LEU A 113 -0.81 5.93 26.54
C LEU A 113 -1.37 4.68 25.85
N GLU A 114 -1.68 4.76 24.55
CA GLU A 114 -2.44 3.72 23.85
C GLU A 114 -1.59 2.51 23.41
N ILE A 115 -0.26 2.67 23.31
CA ILE A 115 0.66 1.62 22.86
C ILE A 115 1.49 1.11 24.04
N TYR A 116 2.21 1.99 24.73
CA TYR A 116 3.19 1.57 25.73
C TYR A 116 2.54 1.25 27.09
N MET A 117 1.70 2.15 27.62
CA MET A 117 1.05 1.93 28.93
C MET A 117 -0.01 0.83 28.91
N THR A 118 -0.66 0.59 27.76
CA THR A 118 -1.75 -0.39 27.64
C THR A 118 -1.39 -1.59 26.78
N LEU A 119 -0.11 -1.75 26.43
CA LEU A 119 0.38 -2.81 25.52
C LEU A 119 -0.42 -2.88 24.21
N GLY A 120 -0.84 -1.73 23.69
CA GLY A 120 -1.63 -1.63 22.46
C GLY A 120 -3.12 -1.88 22.61
N SER A 121 -3.63 -2.25 23.80
CA SER A 121 -5.03 -2.65 23.98
C SER A 121 -6.02 -1.57 23.53
N ILE A 122 -5.79 -0.30 23.94
CA ILE A 122 -6.63 0.83 23.50
C ILE A 122 -6.53 1.04 22.00
N ALA A 123 -5.32 0.99 21.44
CA ALA A 123 -5.11 1.16 20.01
C ALA A 123 -5.82 0.06 19.19
N ILE A 124 -5.85 -1.17 19.70
CA ILE A 124 -6.52 -2.31 19.07
C ILE A 124 -8.03 -2.13 19.11
N VAL A 125 -8.61 -1.87 20.29
CA VAL A 125 -10.05 -1.70 20.45
C VAL A 125 -10.56 -0.55 19.59
N THR A 126 -9.89 0.61 19.63
CA THR A 126 -10.28 1.77 18.81
C THR A 126 -10.17 1.52 17.31
N ALA A 127 -9.14 0.81 16.87
CA ALA A 127 -8.99 0.43 15.47
C ALA A 127 -10.06 -0.58 15.01
N LEU A 128 -10.42 -1.55 15.84
CA LEU A 128 -11.44 -2.55 15.50
C LEU A 128 -12.85 -1.94 15.44
N LEU A 129 -13.15 -0.97 16.30
CA LEU A 129 -14.44 -0.28 16.33
C LEU A 129 -14.60 0.78 15.23
N ASN A 130 -13.56 1.00 14.41
CA ASN A 130 -13.56 2.03 13.38
C ASN A 130 -13.39 1.43 11.97
N GLY A 131 -14.30 1.76 11.04
CA GLY A 131 -14.30 1.24 9.67
C GLY A 131 -13.04 1.53 8.84
N ARG A 132 -12.20 2.49 9.27
CA ARG A 132 -10.89 2.79 8.64
C ARG A 132 -9.68 2.31 9.45
N SER A 133 -9.89 1.51 10.50
CA SER A 133 -8.84 0.98 11.38
C SER A 133 -7.89 2.05 11.96
N LYS A 134 -8.44 3.22 12.33
CA LYS A 134 -7.67 4.28 12.99
C LYS A 134 -7.62 4.02 14.50
N ARG A 135 -6.44 4.15 15.09
CA ARG A 135 -6.26 4.15 16.55
C ARG A 135 -6.60 5.52 17.17
N LEU A 136 -6.65 5.63 18.49
CA LEU A 136 -6.98 6.86 19.21
C LEU A 136 -6.09 8.04 18.77
N GLY A 137 -4.77 7.82 18.69
CA GLY A 137 -3.85 8.89 18.27
C GLY A 137 -4.11 9.39 16.85
N ASP A 138 -4.54 8.51 15.95
CA ASP A 138 -4.85 8.87 14.57
C ASP A 138 -6.16 9.66 14.46
N LEU A 139 -7.17 9.29 15.27
CA LEU A 139 -8.43 10.01 15.38
C LEU A 139 -8.21 11.43 15.88
N LEU A 140 -7.42 11.59 16.94
CA LEU A 140 -7.12 12.89 17.52
C LEU A 140 -6.27 13.77 16.60
N ALA A 141 -5.39 13.16 15.80
CA ALA A 141 -4.55 13.89 14.86
C ALA A 141 -5.21 14.14 13.49
N GLY A 142 -6.40 13.57 13.20
CA GLY A 142 -7.05 13.68 11.89
C GLY A 142 -6.23 13.00 10.78
N THR A 143 -5.70 11.81 11.06
CA THR A 143 -4.84 11.05 10.14
C THR A 143 -5.29 9.59 10.03
N TYR A 144 -4.74 8.88 9.05
CA TYR A 144 -4.89 7.44 8.93
C TYR A 144 -3.68 6.80 8.26
N SER A 145 -3.55 5.48 8.41
CA SER A 145 -2.51 4.70 7.75
C SER A 145 -2.99 4.20 6.40
N GLN A 146 -2.28 4.57 5.34
CA GLN A 146 -2.42 4.09 3.98
C GLN A 146 -1.42 2.97 3.71
N HIS A 147 -1.84 1.95 2.97
CA HIS A 147 -0.92 0.97 2.40
C HIS A 147 -0.34 1.51 1.09
N GLU A 148 0.98 1.62 1.01
CA GLU A 148 1.68 2.21 -0.14
C GLU A 148 2.23 1.13 -1.09
N ARG A 149 2.58 -0.04 -0.56
CA ARG A 149 3.00 -1.19 -1.36
C ARG A 149 1.81 -2.06 -1.75
N VAL A 150 0.98 -1.61 -2.69
CA VAL A 150 0.00 -2.51 -3.31
C VAL A 150 0.76 -3.70 -3.90
N PRO A 151 0.47 -4.96 -3.48
CA PRO A 151 1.11 -6.13 -4.07
C PRO A 151 0.92 -6.06 -5.58
N VAL A 152 2.03 -6.14 -6.33
CA VAL A 152 1.95 -6.32 -7.79
C VAL A 152 1.13 -7.59 -8.00
N PRO A 153 -0.04 -7.53 -8.67
CA PRO A 153 -0.80 -8.73 -8.94
C PRO A 153 0.12 -9.72 -9.65
N VAL A 154 0.31 -10.91 -9.06
CA VAL A 154 1.11 -11.96 -9.70
C VAL A 154 0.36 -12.37 -10.95
N SER A 155 0.80 -11.82 -12.09
CA SER A 155 0.19 -12.09 -13.38
C SER A 155 0.51 -13.54 -13.74
N HIS A 156 -0.48 -14.42 -13.63
CA HIS A 156 -0.41 -15.79 -14.16
C HIS A 156 -0.52 -15.80 -15.71
N ALA A 157 -0.11 -14.71 -16.35
CA ALA A 157 -0.20 -14.49 -17.78
C ALA A 157 0.79 -15.39 -18.51
N ARG A 158 0.27 -16.45 -19.10
CA ARG A 158 0.86 -16.97 -20.34
C ARG A 158 0.75 -15.85 -21.38
N GLY A 159 1.87 -15.51 -22.03
CA GLY A 159 1.89 -14.57 -23.15
C GLY A 159 1.07 -15.07 -24.34
N VAL A 160 0.96 -14.24 -25.38
CA VAL A 160 0.31 -14.65 -26.64
C VAL A 160 0.98 -15.95 -27.15
N PRO A 161 0.22 -17.03 -27.42
CA PRO A 161 0.78 -18.24 -28.01
C PRO A 161 1.55 -17.92 -29.30
N VAL A 162 2.70 -18.57 -29.53
CA VAL A 162 3.57 -18.29 -30.69
C VAL A 162 2.80 -18.27 -32.02
N MET A 163 1.89 -19.24 -32.21
CA MET A 163 1.06 -19.34 -33.42
C MET A 163 0.08 -18.18 -33.63
N LEU A 164 -0.19 -17.38 -32.60
CA LEU A 164 -1.11 -16.24 -32.62
C LEU A 164 -0.38 -14.90 -32.59
N GLN A 165 0.96 -14.86 -32.64
CA GLN A 165 1.70 -13.59 -32.60
C GLN A 165 1.35 -12.66 -33.76
N ALA A 166 1.39 -13.16 -35.00
CA ALA A 166 1.01 -12.36 -36.18
C ALA A 166 -0.46 -11.91 -36.15
N TRP A 167 -1.35 -12.77 -35.63
CA TRP A 167 -2.76 -12.42 -35.45
C TRP A 167 -2.94 -11.34 -34.37
N ALA A 168 -2.17 -11.40 -33.29
CA ALA A 168 -2.25 -10.45 -32.17
C ALA A 168 -1.88 -9.02 -32.56
N GLU A 169 -1.07 -8.83 -33.61
CA GLU A 169 -0.70 -7.51 -34.12
C GLU A 169 -1.86 -6.82 -34.86
N VAL A 170 -2.71 -7.59 -35.53
CA VAL A 170 -3.78 -7.07 -36.41
C VAL A 170 -5.16 -7.18 -35.81
N VAL A 171 -5.35 -8.02 -34.78
CA VAL A 171 -6.65 -8.26 -34.19
C VAL A 171 -7.16 -7.02 -33.48
N ASP A 172 -8.43 -6.71 -33.70
CA ASP A 172 -9.21 -5.82 -32.89
C ASP A 172 -10.12 -6.60 -31.93
N VAL A 173 -9.95 -6.33 -30.64
CA VAL A 173 -10.73 -6.92 -29.55
C VAL A 173 -11.51 -5.79 -28.89
N ALA A 174 -12.82 -5.80 -29.07
CA ALA A 174 -13.75 -4.89 -28.42
C ALA A 174 -13.86 -5.19 -26.91
N ARG A 175 -14.42 -4.24 -26.16
CA ARG A 175 -14.64 -4.42 -24.71
C ARG A 175 -15.63 -5.56 -24.47
N LEU A 176 -15.13 -6.67 -23.91
CA LEU A 176 -15.97 -7.78 -23.44
C LEU A 176 -16.82 -7.34 -22.24
N PRO A 177 -18.05 -7.85 -22.09
CA PRO A 177 -18.81 -7.73 -20.85
C PRO A 177 -18.02 -8.23 -19.65
N ASP A 178 -18.06 -7.53 -18.51
CA ASP A 178 -17.23 -7.84 -17.34
C ASP A 178 -17.43 -9.30 -16.88
N ARG A 179 -18.68 -9.79 -16.90
CA ARG A 179 -19.01 -11.19 -16.58
C ARG A 179 -18.34 -12.20 -17.50
N LEU A 180 -18.28 -11.92 -18.81
CA LEU A 180 -17.64 -12.81 -19.79
C LEU A 180 -16.12 -12.80 -19.60
N GLY A 181 -15.51 -11.62 -19.41
CA GLY A 181 -14.08 -11.49 -19.14
C GLY A 181 -13.64 -12.26 -17.88
N HIS A 182 -14.44 -12.23 -16.82
CA HIS A 182 -14.19 -13.02 -15.61
C HIS A 182 -14.26 -14.52 -15.87
N ARG A 183 -15.28 -15.01 -16.58
CA ARG A 183 -15.41 -16.44 -16.92
C ARG A 183 -14.24 -16.95 -17.75
N VAL A 184 -13.81 -16.18 -18.76
CA VAL A 184 -12.63 -16.52 -19.58
C VAL A 184 -11.38 -16.59 -18.71
N SER A 185 -11.16 -15.60 -17.84
CA SER A 185 -10.00 -15.57 -16.93
C SER A 185 -9.99 -16.77 -15.98
N GLN A 186 -11.14 -17.08 -15.36
CA GLN A 186 -11.30 -18.23 -14.47
C GLN A 186 -11.06 -19.55 -15.20
N PHE A 187 -11.60 -19.71 -16.40
CA PHE A 187 -11.34 -20.88 -17.25
C PHE A 187 -9.84 -21.05 -17.52
N LEU A 188 -9.13 -19.99 -17.95
CA LEU A 188 -7.70 -20.08 -18.29
C LEU A 188 -6.81 -20.46 -17.09
N VAL A 189 -7.18 -20.02 -15.88
CA VAL A 189 -6.49 -20.37 -14.64
C VAL A 189 -6.75 -21.83 -14.25
N GLN A 190 -7.99 -22.31 -14.39
CA GLN A 190 -8.39 -23.65 -13.97
C GLN A 190 -8.16 -24.74 -15.04
N ALA A 191 -8.05 -24.39 -16.31
CA ALA A 191 -7.94 -25.32 -17.44
C ALA A 191 -6.86 -26.43 -17.30
N PRO A 192 -5.68 -26.21 -16.69
CA PRO A 192 -4.71 -27.27 -16.47
C PRO A 192 -5.17 -28.40 -15.54
N GLN A 193 -6.13 -28.11 -14.65
CA GLN A 193 -6.63 -29.04 -13.62
C GLN A 193 -7.96 -29.70 -14.03
N MET A 194 -8.54 -29.31 -15.16
CA MET A 194 -9.83 -29.84 -15.63
C MET A 194 -9.67 -31.16 -16.39
N ALA A 195 -10.70 -32.01 -16.30
CA ALA A 195 -10.83 -33.17 -17.17
C ALA A 195 -10.87 -32.73 -18.66
N PRO A 196 -10.20 -33.44 -19.59
CA PRO A 196 -10.06 -33.00 -20.99
C PRO A 196 -11.39 -32.69 -21.68
N ALA A 197 -12.42 -33.53 -21.50
CA ALA A 197 -13.72 -33.35 -22.14
C ALA A 197 -14.47 -32.11 -21.64
N THR A 198 -14.41 -31.82 -20.34
CA THR A 198 -15.04 -30.63 -19.73
C THR A 198 -14.32 -29.36 -20.16
N ARG A 199 -12.99 -29.41 -20.21
CA ARG A 199 -12.17 -28.31 -20.70
C ARG A 199 -12.52 -27.94 -22.13
N GLU A 200 -12.71 -28.94 -22.99
CA GLU A 200 -13.05 -28.72 -24.39
C GLU A 200 -14.41 -28.05 -24.53
N ARG A 201 -15.44 -28.61 -23.89
CA ARG A 201 -16.80 -28.08 -23.94
C ARG A 201 -16.86 -26.61 -23.49
N LEU A 202 -16.26 -26.30 -22.35
CA LEU A 202 -16.22 -24.93 -21.83
C LEU A 202 -15.42 -23.98 -22.74
N ALA A 203 -14.36 -24.47 -23.39
CA ALA A 203 -13.59 -23.66 -24.33
C ALA A 203 -14.43 -23.29 -25.56
N VAL A 204 -15.21 -24.23 -26.11
CA VAL A 204 -16.11 -23.97 -27.24
C VAL A 204 -17.18 -22.95 -26.86
N ASP A 205 -17.87 -23.17 -25.73
CA ASP A 205 -18.95 -22.30 -25.27
C ASP A 205 -18.46 -20.86 -25.06
N LEU A 206 -17.34 -20.70 -24.34
CA LEU A 206 -16.75 -19.38 -24.10
C LEU A 206 -16.20 -18.75 -25.39
N ALA A 207 -15.62 -19.52 -26.31
CA ALA A 207 -15.14 -18.99 -27.58
C ALA A 207 -16.29 -18.46 -28.45
N ALA A 208 -17.42 -19.16 -28.47
CA ALA A 208 -18.63 -18.70 -29.17
C ALA A 208 -19.15 -17.39 -28.58
N GLU A 209 -19.17 -17.25 -27.25
CA GLU A 209 -19.57 -16.00 -26.58
C GLU A 209 -18.60 -14.83 -26.81
N VAL A 210 -17.30 -15.11 -26.98
CA VAL A 210 -16.25 -14.10 -27.22
C VAL A 210 -16.19 -13.66 -28.68
N THR A 211 -16.55 -14.54 -29.61
CA THR A 211 -16.45 -14.32 -31.07
C THR A 211 -17.04 -12.98 -31.56
N PRO A 212 -18.22 -12.52 -31.09
CA PRO A 212 -18.80 -11.24 -31.53
C PRO A 212 -17.95 -10.00 -31.20
N PHE A 213 -16.97 -10.12 -30.30
CA PHE A 213 -16.13 -9.03 -29.82
C PHE A 213 -14.74 -9.04 -30.43
N VAL A 214 -14.44 -9.93 -31.37
CA VAL A 214 -13.09 -10.15 -31.90
C VAL A 214 -13.10 -10.20 -33.43
N SER A 215 -12.22 -9.44 -34.06
CA SER A 215 -12.03 -9.45 -35.51
C SER A 215 -10.56 -9.21 -35.88
N PRO A 216 -9.95 -10.01 -36.78
CA PRO A 216 -10.48 -11.20 -37.44
C PRO A 216 -10.44 -12.44 -36.51
N ILE A 217 -11.25 -13.45 -36.82
CA ILE A 217 -11.29 -14.70 -36.06
C ILE A 217 -10.20 -15.67 -36.58
N PRO A 218 -9.25 -16.10 -35.74
CA PRO A 218 -8.20 -17.03 -36.14
C PRO A 218 -8.72 -18.47 -36.21
N GLN A 219 -8.24 -19.26 -37.16
CA GLN A 219 -8.57 -20.69 -37.30
C GLN A 219 -7.68 -21.54 -36.37
N VAL A 220 -7.96 -21.49 -35.07
CA VAL A 220 -7.21 -22.22 -34.04
C VAL A 220 -8.14 -22.89 -33.04
N HIS A 221 -7.57 -23.78 -32.22
CA HIS A 221 -8.29 -24.42 -31.14
C HIS A 221 -8.94 -23.39 -30.19
N PRO A 222 -10.21 -23.59 -29.74
CA PRO A 222 -10.95 -22.62 -28.91
C PRO A 222 -10.21 -22.16 -27.64
N ALA A 223 -9.56 -23.10 -26.94
CA ALA A 223 -8.74 -22.76 -25.77
C ALA A 223 -7.55 -21.85 -26.10
N LEU A 224 -6.91 -22.01 -27.27
CA LEU A 224 -5.81 -21.16 -27.73
C LEU A 224 -6.34 -19.78 -28.16
N PHE A 225 -7.47 -19.74 -28.86
CA PHE A 225 -8.18 -18.50 -29.18
C PHE A 225 -8.46 -17.67 -27.91
N LEU A 226 -9.08 -18.27 -26.89
CA LEU A 226 -9.36 -17.59 -25.61
C LEU A 226 -8.10 -17.07 -24.92
N SER A 227 -7.01 -17.86 -24.96
CA SER A 227 -5.72 -17.42 -24.40
C SER A 227 -5.11 -16.24 -25.16
N GLY A 228 -5.22 -16.23 -26.50
CA GLY A 228 -4.79 -15.13 -27.36
C GLY A 228 -5.59 -13.87 -27.11
N VAL A 229 -6.93 -13.96 -27.07
CA VAL A 229 -7.82 -12.82 -26.77
C VAL A 229 -7.52 -12.23 -25.39
N ALA A 230 -7.35 -13.08 -24.37
CA ALA A 230 -7.04 -12.63 -23.02
C ALA A 230 -5.65 -11.96 -22.93
N ALA A 231 -4.66 -12.45 -23.69
CA ALA A 231 -3.33 -11.86 -23.75
C ALA A 231 -3.35 -10.50 -24.46
N VAL A 232 -3.93 -10.40 -25.67
CA VAL A 232 -4.04 -9.14 -26.42
C VAL A 232 -4.79 -8.07 -25.64
N ARG A 233 -5.89 -8.44 -24.99
CA ARG A 233 -6.66 -7.51 -24.16
C ARG A 233 -5.81 -6.97 -23.01
N ARG A 234 -5.08 -7.84 -22.32
CA ARG A 234 -4.19 -7.45 -21.22
C ARG A 234 -3.10 -6.49 -21.70
N ASP A 235 -2.47 -6.78 -22.84
CA ASP A 235 -1.39 -5.95 -23.38
C ASP A 235 -1.90 -4.56 -23.77
N ARG A 236 -3.12 -4.47 -24.33
CA ARG A 236 -3.80 -3.19 -24.60
C ARG A 236 -4.15 -2.42 -23.33
N GLU A 237 -4.74 -3.08 -22.33
CA GLU A 237 -5.05 -2.46 -21.03
C GLU A 237 -3.76 -1.97 -20.34
N TYR A 238 -2.69 -2.76 -20.38
CA TYR A 238 -1.39 -2.37 -19.83
C TYR A 238 -0.80 -1.17 -20.56
N ALA A 239 -0.83 -1.16 -21.90
CA ALA A 239 -0.37 -0.02 -22.70
C ALA A 239 -1.15 1.26 -22.35
N ALA A 240 -2.50 1.19 -22.28
CA ALA A 240 -3.33 2.32 -21.91
C ALA A 240 -3.01 2.87 -20.52
N LEU A 241 -2.88 1.98 -19.51
CA LEU A 241 -2.51 2.36 -18.15
C LEU A 241 -1.10 2.96 -18.08
N SER A 242 -0.15 2.43 -18.86
CA SER A 242 1.22 2.95 -18.92
C SER A 242 1.28 4.37 -19.48
N LEU A 243 0.47 4.66 -20.51
CA LEU A 243 0.33 5.99 -21.09
C LEU A 243 -0.31 6.96 -20.10
N GLN A 244 -1.37 6.54 -19.41
CA GLN A 244 -2.00 7.35 -18.36
C GLN A 244 -1.02 7.66 -17.23
N LYS A 245 -0.26 6.67 -16.77
CA LYS A 245 0.77 6.86 -15.74
C LYS A 245 1.87 7.81 -16.22
N ALA A 246 2.33 7.69 -17.47
CA ALA A 246 3.31 8.59 -18.04
C ALA A 246 2.78 10.04 -18.13
N ALA A 247 1.51 10.22 -18.48
CA ALA A 247 0.85 11.53 -18.48
C ALA A 247 0.78 12.14 -17.07
N LEU A 248 0.39 11.35 -16.07
CA LEU A 248 0.38 11.80 -14.66
C LEU A 248 1.77 12.18 -14.17
N ASN A 249 2.79 11.37 -14.47
CA ASN A 249 4.18 11.66 -14.09
C ASN A 249 4.70 12.97 -14.73
N ARG A 250 4.24 13.34 -15.93
CA ARG A 250 4.58 14.64 -16.54
C ARG A 250 3.93 15.82 -15.83
N LEU A 251 2.76 15.63 -15.23
CA LEU A 251 2.02 16.67 -14.50
C LEU A 251 2.49 16.83 -13.05
N ASP A 252 3.11 15.80 -12.48
CA ASP A 252 3.62 15.78 -11.10
C ASP A 252 4.54 16.98 -10.76
N PRO A 253 5.55 17.39 -11.57
CA PRO A 253 6.37 18.56 -11.27
C PRO A 253 5.60 19.88 -11.30
N ILE A 254 4.54 19.99 -12.11
CA ILE A 254 3.69 21.19 -12.19
C ILE A 254 2.83 21.30 -10.94
N LEU A 255 2.23 20.20 -10.51
CA LEU A 255 1.41 20.15 -9.29
C LEU A 255 2.22 20.35 -8.01
N GLN A 256 3.50 19.98 -8.01
CA GLN A 256 4.42 20.16 -6.87
C GLN A 256 5.09 21.54 -6.84
N SER A 257 5.05 22.30 -7.94
CA SER A 257 5.52 23.69 -7.94
C SER A 257 4.51 24.57 -7.21
N LEU A 258 4.92 25.19 -6.11
CA LEU A 258 4.12 26.21 -5.43
C LEU A 258 3.91 27.38 -6.42
N PRO A 259 2.69 27.92 -6.57
CA PRO A 259 2.46 29.07 -7.44
C PRO A 259 3.22 30.28 -6.90
N HIS A 260 4.41 30.52 -7.45
CA HIS A 260 5.18 31.73 -7.23
C HIS A 260 4.52 32.88 -8.00
N ALA A 261 3.50 33.50 -7.41
CA ALA A 261 3.10 34.90 -7.58
C ALA A 261 1.62 35.09 -7.19
N PHE A 262 1.33 35.16 -5.89
CA PHE A 262 0.21 35.99 -5.45
C PHE A 262 0.80 37.33 -4.99
N PRO A 263 0.54 38.44 -5.69
CA PRO A 263 0.99 39.74 -5.24
C PRO A 263 0.34 40.04 -3.89
N ARG A 264 1.16 40.21 -2.86
CA ARG A 264 0.72 40.77 -1.58
C ARG A 264 0.30 42.21 -1.85
N ARG A 265 -1.00 42.48 -1.78
CA ARG A 265 -1.52 43.82 -1.53
C ARG A 265 -1.63 44.03 -0.04
#